data_AF-A0A3P7H9G5-F1
#
_entry.id   AF-A0A3P7H9G5-F1
#
_cell.length_a   1.000
_cell.length_b   1.000
_cell.length_c   1.000
_cell.angle_alpha   90.00
_cell.angle_beta   90.00
_cell.angle_gamma   90.00
#
_symmetry.space_group_name_H-M   'P 1'
#
loop_
_entity.id
_entity.type
_entity.pdbx_description
1 polymer ?
#
loop_
_entity_poly.entity_id
_entity_poly.type
_entity_poly.pdbx_seq_one_letter_code
_entity_poly.pdbx_strand_id
1 'polypeptide(L)'
;MESAIQLPLLFSVALVLALVWGESLNYYYWRLFWNIPQPNSSESLGALIVADPQLVGFRNENHMIGPLTRWDCDRFLSKGFSHAVSATNPDVIVFLGDLFDEGVEASESEIEWTLSRLKNIFNSQFPVSFVLG
;
A
#
# COMPACT_ATOMS: atom_id res chain seq x y z
N MET A 1 -11.47 -9.31 43.55
CA MET A 1 -10.62 -8.17 43.10
C MET A 1 -9.64 -8.60 42.03
N GLU A 2 -8.94 -9.72 42.18
CA GLU A 2 -7.99 -10.23 41.16
C GLU A 2 -8.64 -10.48 39.80
N SER A 3 -9.83 -11.10 39.77
CA SER A 3 -10.58 -11.34 38.52
C SER A 3 -11.02 -10.06 37.80
N ALA A 4 -11.23 -8.95 38.52
CA ALA A 4 -11.65 -7.68 37.95
C ALA A 4 -10.51 -6.93 37.24
N ILE A 5 -9.26 -7.22 37.60
CA ILE A 5 -8.05 -6.67 36.96
C ILE A 5 -7.59 -7.57 35.79
N GLN A 6 -7.85 -8.87 35.87
CA GLN A 6 -7.49 -9.83 34.81
C GLN A 6 -8.24 -9.59 33.49
N LEU A 7 -9.53 -9.23 33.53
CA LEU A 7 -10.32 -8.98 32.31
C LEU A 7 -9.84 -7.76 31.50
N PRO A 8 -9.66 -6.56 32.07
CA PRO A 8 -9.15 -5.42 31.30
C PRO A 8 -7.70 -5.66 30.82
N LEU A 9 -6.87 -6.34 31.62
CA LEU A 9 -5.53 -6.71 31.19
C LEU A 9 -5.55 -7.64 29.98
N LEU A 10 -6.38 -8.70 30.01
CA LEU A 10 -6.55 -9.62 28.89
C LEU A 10 -7.03 -8.87 27.64
N PHE A 11 -8.00 -7.98 27.79
CA PHE A 11 -8.51 -7.16 26.69
C PHE A 11 -7.43 -6.26 26.10
N SER A 12 -6.65 -5.56 26.93
CA SER A 12 -5.54 -4.72 26.47
C SER A 12 -4.47 -5.54 25.73
N VAL A 13 -4.12 -6.72 26.24
CA VAL A 13 -3.18 -7.61 25.56
C VAL A 13 -3.74 -8.07 24.22
N ALA A 14 -5.01 -8.50 24.17
CA ALA A 14 -5.66 -8.90 22.93
C ALA A 14 -5.71 -7.76 21.91
N LEU A 15 -5.98 -6.53 22.35
CA LEU A 15 -5.97 -5.34 21.51
C LEU A 15 -4.57 -5.06 20.93
N VAL A 16 -3.53 -5.12 21.76
CA VAL A 16 -2.14 -4.93 21.30
C VAL A 16 -1.77 -6.01 20.28
N LEU A 17 -2.12 -7.26 20.53
CA LEU A 17 -1.88 -8.35 19.58
C LEU A 17 -2.62 -8.15 18.26
N ALA A 18 -3.88 -7.71 18.29
CA ALA A 18 -4.66 -7.41 17.10
C ALA A 18 -4.06 -6.25 16.30
N LEU A 19 -3.60 -5.19 16.96
CA LEU A 19 -2.92 -4.06 16.33
C LEU A 19 -1.59 -4.49 15.69
N VAL A 20 -0.75 -5.25 16.40
CA VAL A 20 0.52 -5.77 15.87
C VAL A 20 0.28 -6.70 14.68
N TRP A 21 -0.78 -7.51 14.75
CA TRP A 21 -1.18 -8.37 13.63
C TRP A 21 -1.57 -7.55 12.40
N GLY A 22 -2.53 -6.64 12.55
CA GLY A 22 -3.05 -5.82 11.45
C GLY A 22 -2.00 -4.90 10.83
N GLU A 23 -1.21 -4.23 11.67
CA GLU A 23 -0.27 -3.19 11.21
C GLU A 23 1.04 -3.73 10.61
N SER A 24 1.42 -4.96 10.97
CA SER A 24 2.76 -5.47 10.69
C SER A 24 2.78 -6.94 10.29
N LEU A 25 2.33 -7.86 11.16
CA LEU A 25 2.53 -9.30 10.92
C LEU A 25 1.77 -9.83 9.71
N ASN A 26 0.60 -9.25 9.40
CA ASN A 26 -0.22 -9.66 8.27
C ASN A 26 0.56 -9.63 6.94
N TYR A 27 1.38 -8.59 6.69
CA TYR A 27 2.18 -8.49 5.47
C TYR A 27 3.22 -9.61 5.34
N TYR A 28 3.92 -9.92 6.44
CA TYR A 28 4.90 -11.01 6.46
C TYR A 28 4.23 -12.37 6.31
N TYR A 29 3.09 -12.57 6.96
CA TYR A 29 2.33 -13.82 6.87
C TYR A 29 1.90 -14.09 5.43
N TRP A 30 1.23 -13.14 4.77
CA TRP A 30 0.76 -13.32 3.40
C TRP A 30 1.87 -13.49 2.38
N ARG A 31 3.02 -12.82 2.59
CA ARG A 31 4.21 -13.00 1.74
C ARG A 31 4.65 -14.47 1.66
N LEU A 32 4.50 -15.25 2.74
CA LEU A 32 4.89 -16.66 2.74
C LEU A 32 3.99 -17.54 1.88
N PHE A 33 2.77 -17.10 1.56
CA PHE A 33 1.82 -17.83 0.73
C PHE A 33 1.89 -17.46 -0.75
N TRP A 34 2.70 -16.46 -1.11
CA TRP A 34 2.86 -16.07 -2.51
C TRP A 34 3.72 -17.08 -3.24
N ASN A 35 3.13 -17.78 -4.19
CA ASN A 35 3.86 -18.64 -5.11
C ASN A 35 4.42 -17.80 -6.26
N ILE A 36 5.65 -17.33 -6.08
CA ILE A 36 6.31 -16.44 -7.05
C ILE A 36 6.99 -17.30 -8.11
N PRO A 37 6.62 -17.15 -9.40
CA PRO A 37 7.26 -17.89 -10.48
C PRO A 37 8.75 -17.57 -10.50
N GLN A 38 9.58 -18.60 -10.48
CA GLN A 38 11.02 -18.43 -10.64
C GLN A 38 11.34 -18.25 -12.13
N PRO A 39 12.32 -17.40 -12.48
CA PRO A 39 12.75 -17.27 -13.87
C PRO A 39 13.26 -18.60 -14.40
N ASN A 40 12.76 -19.02 -15.56
CA ASN A 40 13.17 -20.29 -16.19
C ASN A 40 14.57 -20.19 -16.84
N SER A 41 15.10 -18.98 -17.01
CA SER A 41 16.40 -18.70 -17.62
C SER A 41 16.97 -17.37 -17.12
N SER A 42 18.26 -17.13 -17.32
CA SER A 42 18.91 -15.84 -17.06
C SER A 42 18.41 -14.70 -17.97
N GLU A 43 17.65 -15.01 -19.01
CA GLU A 43 17.04 -14.05 -19.94
C GLU A 43 15.55 -13.80 -19.64
N SER A 44 15.03 -14.36 -18.54
CA SER A 44 13.66 -14.14 -18.13
C SER A 44 13.50 -12.79 -17.43
N LEU A 45 12.50 -12.02 -17.86
CA LEU A 45 12.14 -10.73 -17.27
C LEU A 45 11.01 -10.90 -16.25
N GLY A 46 11.26 -10.51 -15.00
CA GLY A 46 10.24 -10.42 -13.97
C GLY A 46 9.54 -9.06 -14.01
N ALA A 47 8.26 -9.03 -14.40
CA ALA A 47 7.46 -7.81 -14.36
C ALA A 47 6.50 -7.84 -13.17
N LEU A 48 6.55 -6.81 -12.31
CA LEU A 48 5.52 -6.57 -11.29
C LEU A 48 4.47 -5.63 -11.87
N ILE A 49 3.25 -6.11 -12.00
CA ILE A 49 2.13 -5.34 -12.51
C ILE A 49 1.29 -4.87 -11.32
N VAL A 50 1.13 -3.55 -11.19
CA VAL A 50 0.31 -2.91 -10.16
C VAL A 50 -0.89 -2.28 -10.85
N ALA A 51 -2.09 -2.76 -10.57
CA ALA A 51 -3.32 -2.21 -11.12
C ALA A 51 -4.10 -1.48 -10.03
N ASP A 52 -4.77 -0.40 -10.42
CA ASP A 52 -5.78 0.30 -9.62
C ASP A 52 -5.31 0.66 -8.19
N PRO A 53 -4.24 1.48 -8.04
CA PRO A 53 -3.80 1.91 -6.71
C PRO A 53 -4.80 2.83 -6.00
N GLN A 54 -5.82 3.34 -6.71
CA GLN A 54 -6.97 4.12 -6.20
C GLN A 54 -6.59 5.06 -5.03
N LEU A 55 -5.74 6.04 -5.32
CA LEU A 55 -5.37 7.04 -4.31
C LEU A 55 -6.59 7.88 -3.93
N VAL A 56 -6.92 7.87 -2.64
CA VAL A 56 -8.00 8.70 -2.08
C VAL A 56 -7.74 10.18 -2.37
N GLY A 57 -8.71 10.80 -3.06
CA GLY A 57 -8.72 12.20 -3.43
C GLY A 57 -8.99 13.16 -2.27
N PHE A 58 -9.08 14.45 -2.57
CA PHE A 58 -9.24 15.49 -1.54
C PHE A 58 -10.70 15.85 -1.26
N ARG A 59 -11.60 15.64 -2.22
CA ARG A 59 -12.91 16.33 -2.23
C ARG A 59 -13.99 15.57 -1.48
N ASN A 60 -13.92 14.24 -1.47
CA ASN A 60 -14.95 13.40 -0.82
C ASN A 60 -14.68 13.06 0.65
N GLU A 61 -13.61 13.59 1.25
CA GLU A 61 -13.28 13.35 2.65
C GLU A 61 -13.70 14.50 3.58
N ASN A 62 -14.21 14.15 4.75
CA ASN A 62 -14.50 15.10 5.81
C ASN A 62 -13.21 15.86 6.21
N HIS A 63 -13.21 17.19 6.05
CA HIS A 63 -12.02 18.06 6.19
C HIS A 63 -11.27 17.91 7.52
N MET A 64 -11.93 17.41 8.57
CA MET A 64 -11.35 17.22 9.90
C MET A 64 -10.53 15.92 10.04
N ILE A 65 -10.84 14.88 9.26
CA ILE A 65 -10.21 13.55 9.37
C ILE A 65 -9.43 13.18 8.09
N GLY A 66 -9.71 13.85 6.97
CA GLY A 66 -9.07 13.59 5.67
C GLY A 66 -7.54 13.48 5.69
N PRO A 67 -6.80 14.34 6.41
CA PRO A 67 -5.34 14.19 6.50
C PRO A 67 -4.90 12.87 7.16
N LEU A 68 -5.64 12.39 8.16
CA LEU A 68 -5.32 11.15 8.87
C LEU A 68 -5.65 9.92 8.03
N THR A 69 -6.80 9.92 7.35
CA THR A 69 -7.19 8.81 6.45
C THR A 69 -6.24 8.72 5.26
N ARG A 70 -5.86 9.86 4.66
CA ARG A 70 -4.83 9.87 3.60
C ARG A 70 -3.50 9.33 4.07
N TRP A 71 -3.04 9.76 5.24
CA TRP A 71 -1.78 9.26 5.80
C TRP A 71 -1.83 7.75 6.06
N ASP A 72 -2.94 7.24 6.60
CA ASP A 72 -3.12 5.82 6.88
C ASP A 72 -3.16 4.98 5.59
N CYS A 73 -3.94 5.42 4.60
CA CYS A 73 -3.99 4.80 3.27
C CYS A 73 -2.62 4.81 2.59
N ASP A 74 -1.90 5.93 2.61
CA ASP A 74 -0.56 6.06 2.02
C ASP A 74 0.43 5.08 2.65
N ARG A 75 0.38 4.98 3.99
CA ARG A 75 1.23 4.06 4.74
C ARG A 75 0.87 2.61 4.41
N PHE A 76 -0.41 2.28 4.31
CA PHE A 76 -0.90 0.95 3.96
C PHE A 76 -0.43 0.53 2.55
N LEU A 77 -0.62 1.40 1.56
CA LEU A 77 -0.20 1.19 0.17
C LEU A 77 1.33 1.07 0.06
N SER A 78 2.08 1.97 0.70
CA SER A 78 3.54 1.98 0.66
C SER A 78 4.14 0.72 1.29
N LYS A 79 3.63 0.29 2.46
CA LYS A 79 4.04 -0.97 3.10
C LYS A 79 3.71 -2.17 2.19
N GLY A 80 2.48 -2.26 1.69
CA GLY A 80 2.05 -3.35 0.82
C GLY A 80 2.92 -3.47 -0.43
N PHE A 81 3.15 -2.35 -1.10
CA PHE A 81 4.02 -2.28 -2.27
C PHE A 81 5.47 -2.66 -1.95
N SER A 82 6.04 -2.15 -0.86
CA SER A 82 7.40 -2.50 -0.44
C SER A 82 7.56 -4.00 -0.17
N HIS A 83 6.58 -4.61 0.50
CA HIS A 83 6.54 -6.05 0.71
C HIS A 83 6.39 -6.83 -0.60
N ALA A 84 5.57 -6.32 -1.53
CA ALA A 84 5.40 -6.95 -2.83
C ALA A 84 6.69 -6.95 -3.65
N VAL A 85 7.34 -5.79 -3.77
CA VAL A 85 8.63 -5.62 -4.44
C VAL A 85 9.71 -6.47 -3.79
N SER A 86 9.77 -6.52 -2.46
CA SER A 86 10.73 -7.37 -1.74
C SER A 86 10.49 -8.86 -1.96
N ALA A 87 9.23 -9.28 -2.11
CA ALA A 87 8.88 -10.66 -2.35
C ALA A 87 9.21 -11.08 -3.79
N THR A 88 8.84 -10.27 -4.78
CA THR A 88 8.95 -10.62 -6.20
C THR A 88 10.29 -10.29 -6.83
N ASN A 89 11.04 -9.33 -6.28
CA ASN A 89 12.30 -8.83 -6.82
C ASN A 89 12.25 -8.63 -8.36
N PRO A 90 11.33 -7.76 -8.84
CA PRO A 90 11.07 -7.62 -10.27
C PRO A 90 12.19 -6.84 -10.97
N ASP A 91 12.33 -7.02 -12.28
CA ASP A 91 13.21 -6.21 -13.12
C ASP A 91 12.54 -4.89 -13.56
N VAL A 92 11.21 -4.92 -13.70
CA VAL A 92 10.40 -3.76 -14.09
C VAL A 92 9.08 -3.75 -13.35
N ILE A 93 8.60 -2.54 -13.01
CA ILE A 93 7.30 -2.32 -12.39
C ILE A 93 6.42 -1.56 -13.37
N VAL A 94 5.21 -2.07 -13.63
CA VAL A 94 4.25 -1.49 -14.56
C VAL A 94 2.97 -1.15 -13.82
N PHE A 95 2.60 0.12 -13.80
CA PHE A 95 1.32 0.58 -13.29
C PHE A 95 0.28 0.58 -14.40
N LEU A 96 -0.80 -0.18 -14.21
CA LEU A 96 -1.92 -0.30 -15.15
C LEU A 96 -3.02 0.68 -14.77
N GLY A 97 -3.02 1.86 -15.41
CA GLY A 97 -4.15 2.79 -15.43
C GLY A 97 -4.72 3.17 -14.07
N ASP A 98 -5.86 3.85 -14.10
CA ASP A 98 -6.71 4.19 -12.94
C ASP A 98 -5.94 4.64 -11.69
N LEU A 99 -5.03 5.58 -11.89
CA LEU A 99 -4.15 6.07 -10.83
C LEU A 99 -4.90 7.01 -9.86
N PHE A 100 -6.04 7.57 -10.29
CA PHE A 100 -6.74 8.66 -9.63
C PHE A 100 -8.26 8.45 -9.63
N ASP A 101 -8.86 8.44 -8.44
CA ASP A 101 -10.32 8.35 -8.27
C ASP A 101 -11.04 9.67 -8.69
N GLU A 102 -10.32 10.81 -8.68
CA GLU A 102 -10.87 12.15 -8.98
C GLU A 102 -10.28 12.81 -10.25
N GLY A 103 -9.70 12.03 -11.16
CA GLY A 103 -8.95 12.56 -12.32
C GLY A 103 -9.74 13.47 -13.29
N VAL A 104 -11.08 13.39 -13.28
CA VAL A 104 -11.96 14.14 -14.19
C VAL A 104 -12.24 15.57 -13.71
N GLU A 105 -12.10 15.85 -12.41
CA GLU A 105 -12.45 17.15 -11.81
C GLU A 105 -11.26 17.91 -11.20
N ALA A 106 -10.06 17.35 -11.26
CA ALA A 106 -8.85 17.91 -10.64
C ALA A 106 -8.25 19.05 -11.46
N SER A 107 -7.86 20.13 -10.79
CA SER A 107 -7.04 21.20 -11.36
C SER A 107 -5.61 20.72 -11.65
N GLU A 108 -4.88 21.40 -12.56
CA GLU A 108 -3.50 21.02 -12.92
C GLU A 108 -2.58 20.89 -11.69
N SER A 109 -2.76 21.76 -10.69
CA SER A 109 -1.99 21.72 -9.43
C SER A 109 -2.36 20.52 -8.54
N GLU A 110 -3.62 20.10 -8.53
CA GLU A 110 -4.05 18.90 -7.80
C GLU A 110 -3.52 17.62 -8.46
N ILE A 111 -3.46 17.60 -9.79
CA ILE A 111 -2.87 16.51 -10.57
C ILE A 111 -1.37 16.39 -10.27
N GLU A 112 -0.62 17.50 -10.30
CA GLU A 112 0.81 17.50 -10.03
C GLU A 112 1.13 17.06 -8.59
N TRP A 113 0.33 17.53 -7.62
CA TRP A 113 0.46 17.12 -6.23
C TRP A 113 0.17 15.62 -6.06
N THR A 114 -0.90 15.11 -6.68
CA THR A 114 -1.30 13.72 -6.57
C THR A 114 -0.29 12.78 -7.24
N LEU A 115 0.28 13.19 -8.38
CA LEU A 115 1.40 12.50 -9.04
C LEU A 115 2.63 12.45 -8.15
N SER A 116 2.95 13.55 -7.46
CA SER A 116 4.07 13.61 -6.53
C SER A 116 3.87 12.68 -5.34
N ARG A 117 2.64 12.63 -4.79
CA ARG A 117 2.26 11.70 -3.72
C ARG A 117 2.34 10.24 -4.17
N LEU A 118 1.82 9.91 -5.36
CA LEU A 118 1.92 8.59 -5.97
C LEU A 118 3.38 8.12 -6.08
N LYS A 119 4.26 8.98 -6.63
CA LYS A 119 5.69 8.67 -6.76
C LYS A 119 6.37 8.42 -5.41
N ASN A 120 5.98 9.16 -4.37
CA ASN A 120 6.53 8.97 -3.03
C ASN A 120 6.07 7.66 -2.38
N ILE A 121 4.79 7.29 -2.54
CA ILE A 121 4.21 6.05 -1.98
C ILE A 121 4.82 4.82 -2.66
N PHE A 122 4.90 4.87 -3.99
CA PHE A 122 5.38 3.78 -4.85
C PHE A 122 6.86 3.92 -5.22
N ASN A 123 7.65 4.51 -4.33
CA ASN A 123 9.08 4.68 -4.54
C ASN A 123 9.77 3.30 -4.57
N SER A 124 10.53 3.04 -5.63
CA SER A 124 11.22 1.78 -5.88
C SER A 124 12.61 2.01 -6.45
N GLN A 125 13.53 1.09 -6.15
CA GLN A 125 14.84 1.04 -6.80
C GLN A 125 14.77 0.51 -8.24
N PHE A 126 13.66 -0.13 -8.61
CA PHE A 126 13.45 -0.69 -9.94
C PHE A 126 12.76 0.32 -10.88
N PRO A 127 13.02 0.25 -12.20
CA PRO A 127 12.34 1.09 -13.17
C PRO A 127 10.82 0.97 -13.08
N VAL A 128 10.14 2.11 -13.05
CA VAL A 128 8.67 2.22 -13.00
C VAL A 128 8.15 2.81 -14.30
N SER A 129 7.20 2.12 -14.93
CA SER A 129 6.48 2.57 -16.12
C SER A 129 5.00 2.75 -15.82
N PHE A 130 4.43 3.87 -16.25
CA PHE A 130 3.00 4.16 -16.11
C PHE A 130 2.31 3.98 -17.45
N VAL A 131 1.26 3.15 -17.49
CA VAL A 131 0.34 3.07 -18.62
C VAL A 131 -0.83 3.99 -18.29
N LEU A 132 -0.89 5.12 -18.98
CA LEU A 132 -2.03 6.05 -18.86
C LEU A 132 -3.24 5.40 -19.53
N GLY A 133 -4.36 5.34 -18.79
CA GLY A 133 -5.67 4.91 -19.28
C GLY A 133 -6.45 6.06 -19.90
#